data_AF-A0A2H5QU34-F1
#
_entry.id   AF-A0A2H5QU34-F1
#
_cell.length_a   1.000
_cell.length_b   1.000
_cell.length_c   1.000
_cell.angle_alpha   90.00
_cell.angle_beta   90.00
_cell.angle_gamma   90.00
#
_symmetry.space_group_name_H-M   'P 1'
#
loop_
_entity.id
_entity.type
_entity.pdbx_description
1 polymer ?
#
loop_
_entity_poly.entity_id
_entity_poly.type
_entity_poly.pdbx_seq_one_letter_code
_entity_poly.pdbx_strand_id
1 'polypeptide(L)'
;MCSIFQITCDGALFNRCLDCFLGKAAYIRNLQDNLDALDTELGNLIAKKNDVMRRVVDAERKQMIRLERVQRWISRVDAVKTEADQFIGDRSQEIEKLCVGGYCSKNCRSSYKFGKQVAKKLQDVKTLIGEGVFEAVATEVVAERAPEPVADKRPTEPTIVGLQSQLEQVWRCLVEESVGIIGLYGMGGVGKTTLLTRINNKFLESPTNFDCVIWVVVSKDLRLEKIQEDIGKKIGLSDDSWKNKSFEEKAVDILRRLGEKRFVLLLDDLWERVDLTEVGVPLPSPQNTTSKVVFTTRFIDVCGSMESHRKFKVACLSEEDAWELFREKVGQETLESDHEIVELAQTVAKDCIRSLFLQLTGDTTSIIDATAFADLKHLNELRIDSATNLEELKIDYTEIVRKRREHFVFRSLQRVTIEECHKLKDLTFLVFAPNLKSLSLYDCGAMEEIISVGKFAETPEMMGHISPFENLQMLYLMALPELKSVYWKPLPFTHLKEMEVLGCDQLKKLPLDSNSAKERKFVIRGDTQWWNRLQWEDEATQIAFRMKNWNITVKQAPCGAIPKNAQSGFAR
;
A
#
# COMPACT_ATOMS: atom_id res chain seq x y z
N MET A 1 -106.98 41.15 26.02
CA MET A 1 -107.23 40.78 24.61
C MET A 1 -105.97 40.16 24.06
N CYS A 2 -106.03 38.89 23.66
CA CYS A 2 -104.92 38.16 23.04
C CYS A 2 -104.66 38.72 21.63
N SER A 3 -103.40 39.01 21.32
CA SER A 3 -102.94 39.18 19.95
C SER A 3 -102.11 37.94 19.59
N ILE A 4 -102.75 36.97 18.97
CA ILE A 4 -102.09 35.82 18.34
C ILE A 4 -101.54 36.33 17.00
N PHE A 5 -100.22 36.46 16.90
CA PHE A 5 -99.55 36.67 15.62
C PHE A 5 -99.32 35.31 14.96
N GLN A 6 -100.14 34.99 13.97
CA GLN A 6 -99.98 33.82 13.13
C GLN A 6 -99.14 34.22 11.92
N ILE A 7 -97.86 33.84 11.93
CA ILE A 7 -96.97 33.97 10.77
C ILE A 7 -97.03 32.63 10.03
N THR A 8 -97.61 32.62 8.84
CA THR A 8 -97.53 31.49 7.91
C THR A 8 -96.13 31.48 7.27
N CYS A 9 -95.24 30.64 7.80
CA CYS A 9 -93.98 30.33 7.13
C CYS A 9 -94.16 29.11 6.21
N ASP A 10 -93.71 29.25 4.97
CA ASP A 10 -93.57 28.14 4.02
C ASP A 10 -92.71 27.03 4.66
N GLY A 11 -93.22 25.80 4.68
CA GLY A 11 -92.61 24.67 5.40
C GLY A 11 -91.17 24.37 4.96
N ALA A 12 -90.82 24.73 3.71
CA ALA A 12 -89.46 24.62 3.20
C ALA A 12 -88.49 25.68 3.78
N LEU A 13 -88.96 26.90 4.03
CA LEU A 13 -88.17 27.97 4.65
C LEU A 13 -88.03 27.78 6.16
N PHE A 14 -89.08 27.29 6.83
CA PHE A 14 -89.04 26.96 8.26
C PHE A 14 -88.06 25.81 8.51
N ASN A 15 -88.11 24.74 7.71
CA ASN A 15 -87.16 23.62 7.80
C ASN A 15 -85.72 24.03 7.46
N ARG A 16 -85.48 24.85 6.42
CA ARG A 16 -84.12 25.36 6.11
C ARG A 16 -83.56 26.26 7.22
N CYS A 17 -84.39 27.11 7.83
CA CYS A 17 -83.99 27.93 8.97
C CYS A 17 -83.71 27.07 10.20
N LEU A 18 -84.57 26.10 10.52
CA LEU A 18 -84.35 25.12 11.59
C LEU A 18 -83.07 24.32 11.36
N ASP A 19 -82.82 23.82 10.16
CA ASP A 19 -81.58 23.11 9.82
C ASP A 19 -80.34 24.01 9.98
N CYS A 20 -80.45 25.30 9.65
CA CYS A 20 -79.37 26.28 9.83
C CYS A 20 -79.13 26.61 11.31
N PHE A 21 -80.18 26.69 12.13
CA PHE A 21 -80.07 26.89 13.58
C PHE A 21 -79.60 25.62 14.32
N LEU A 22 -80.11 24.45 13.94
CA LEU A 22 -79.73 23.13 14.47
C LEU A 22 -78.27 22.80 14.13
N GLY A 23 -77.83 23.11 12.90
CA GLY A 23 -76.43 22.95 12.49
C GLY A 23 -75.46 23.85 13.26
N LYS A 24 -75.88 25.06 13.66
CA LYS A 24 -75.09 25.94 14.54
C LYS A 24 -75.13 25.49 16.00
N ALA A 25 -76.29 25.02 16.49
CA ALA A 25 -76.44 24.49 17.84
C ALA A 25 -75.63 23.20 18.06
N ALA A 26 -75.41 22.40 17.02
CA ALA A 26 -74.62 21.16 17.08
C ALA A 26 -73.18 21.38 17.57
N TYR A 27 -72.54 22.51 17.24
CA TYR A 27 -71.19 22.83 17.72
C TYR A 27 -71.13 23.12 19.22
N ILE A 28 -72.22 23.62 19.80
CA ILE A 28 -72.33 23.87 21.25
C ILE A 28 -72.69 22.56 21.95
N ARG A 29 -73.69 21.85 21.44
CA ARG A 29 -74.16 20.58 22.00
C ARG A 29 -73.04 19.53 22.06
N ASN A 30 -72.27 19.41 20.99
CA ASN A 30 -71.21 18.41 20.88
C ASN A 30 -69.84 18.96 21.36
N LEU A 31 -69.79 20.13 22.00
CA LEU A 31 -68.52 20.76 22.37
C LEU A 31 -67.69 19.86 23.29
N GLN A 32 -68.33 19.30 24.32
CA GLN A 32 -67.71 18.39 25.27
C GLN A 32 -67.11 17.16 24.54
N ASP A 33 -67.94 16.46 23.77
CA ASP A 33 -67.53 15.27 23.02
C ASP A 33 -66.40 15.58 22.03
N ASN A 34 -66.45 16.75 21.38
CA ASN A 34 -65.40 17.18 20.45
C ASN A 34 -64.08 17.50 21.16
N LEU A 35 -64.11 18.06 22.37
CA LEU A 35 -62.91 18.30 23.18
C LEU A 35 -62.30 16.97 23.66
N ASP A 36 -63.13 16.01 24.09
CA ASP A 36 -62.69 14.67 24.49
C ASP A 36 -62.09 13.89 23.32
N ALA A 37 -62.72 13.99 22.15
CA ALA A 37 -62.18 13.43 20.91
C ALA A 37 -60.88 14.15 20.48
N LEU A 38 -60.78 15.47 20.63
CA LEU A 38 -59.58 16.23 20.29
C LEU A 38 -58.38 15.81 21.14
N ASP A 39 -58.57 15.70 22.45
CA ASP A 39 -57.52 15.26 23.38
C ASP A 39 -57.04 13.85 23.06
N THR A 40 -57.99 12.93 22.83
CA THR A 40 -57.69 11.54 22.46
C THR A 40 -56.92 11.45 21.14
N GLU A 41 -57.41 12.10 20.08
CA GLU A 41 -56.77 12.05 18.76
C GLU A 41 -55.45 12.81 18.73
N LEU A 42 -55.30 13.87 19.52
CA LEU A 42 -54.03 14.55 19.68
C LEU A 42 -52.98 13.62 20.29
N GLY A 43 -53.35 12.83 21.29
CA GLY A 43 -52.51 11.77 21.85
C GLY A 43 -52.05 10.76 20.79
N ASN A 44 -52.96 10.28 19.95
CA ASN A 44 -52.65 9.37 18.84
C ASN A 44 -51.68 10.01 17.83
N LEU A 45 -51.89 11.28 17.49
CA LEU A 45 -51.02 12.02 16.57
C LEU A 45 -49.61 12.19 17.14
N ILE A 46 -49.48 12.50 18.43
CA ILE A 46 -48.18 12.62 19.12
C ILE A 46 -47.44 11.28 19.12
N ALA A 47 -48.13 10.17 19.46
CA ALA A 47 -47.53 8.84 19.41
C ALA A 47 -47.01 8.52 18.01
N LYS A 48 -47.81 8.78 16.98
CA LYS A 48 -47.44 8.56 15.58
C LYS A 48 -46.25 9.43 15.15
N LYS A 49 -46.21 10.69 15.59
CA LYS A 49 -45.05 11.57 15.37
C LYS A 49 -43.78 10.99 16.00
N ASN A 50 -43.87 10.47 17.23
CA ASN A 50 -42.72 9.89 17.91
C ASN A 50 -42.19 8.64 17.18
N ASP A 51 -43.06 7.81 16.61
CA ASP A 51 -42.64 6.65 15.81
C ASP A 51 -41.94 7.06 14.50
N VAL A 52 -42.46 8.06 13.80
CA VAL A 52 -41.81 8.63 12.61
C VAL A 52 -40.44 9.22 12.98
N MET A 53 -40.37 9.97 14.08
CA MET A 53 -39.11 10.54 14.58
C MET A 53 -38.09 9.47 14.94
N ARG A 54 -38.50 8.35 15.53
CA ARG A 54 -37.59 7.22 15.82
C ARG A 54 -36.94 6.68 14.55
N ARG A 55 -37.75 6.44 13.51
CA ARG A 55 -37.25 5.99 12.18
C ARG A 55 -36.33 7.01 11.52
N VAL A 56 -36.62 8.29 11.68
CA VAL A 56 -35.79 9.39 11.18
C VAL A 56 -34.43 9.41 11.87
N VAL A 57 -34.40 9.34 13.21
CA VAL A 57 -33.15 9.28 13.99
C VAL A 57 -32.32 8.06 13.61
N ASP A 58 -32.94 6.90 13.40
CA ASP A 58 -32.24 5.70 12.95
C ASP A 58 -31.67 5.84 11.53
N ALA A 59 -32.34 6.57 10.64
CA ALA A 59 -31.84 6.86 9.31
C ALA A 59 -30.71 7.90 9.30
N GLU A 60 -30.81 8.94 10.14
CA GLU A 60 -29.78 9.97 10.31
C GLU A 60 -28.49 9.37 10.91
N ARG A 61 -28.60 8.38 11.82
CA ARG A 61 -27.45 7.59 12.30
C ARG A 61 -26.72 6.84 11.17
N LYS A 62 -27.44 6.48 10.12
CA LYS A 62 -26.89 5.86 8.89
C LYS A 62 -26.46 6.91 7.85
N GLN A 63 -26.30 8.17 8.26
CA GLN A 63 -25.96 9.31 7.41
C GLN A 63 -26.94 9.56 6.26
N MET A 64 -28.21 9.14 6.38
CA MET A 64 -29.25 9.46 5.40
C MET A 64 -29.85 10.84 5.69
N ILE A 65 -30.32 11.53 4.65
CA ILE A 65 -30.99 12.83 4.81
C ILE A 65 -32.50 12.63 4.93
N ARG A 66 -33.09 13.21 5.98
CA ARG A 66 -34.53 13.25 6.22
C ARG A 66 -35.26 13.87 5.02
N LEU A 67 -36.35 13.25 4.58
CA LEU A 67 -37.15 13.81 3.47
C LEU A 67 -37.85 15.10 3.89
N GLU A 68 -37.85 16.10 3.00
CA GLU A 68 -38.55 17.39 3.20
C GLU A 68 -40.03 17.24 3.56
N ARG A 69 -40.72 16.27 2.95
CA ARG A 69 -42.13 15.98 3.27
C ARG A 69 -42.34 15.55 4.73
N VAL A 70 -41.37 14.83 5.30
CA VAL A 70 -41.41 14.36 6.69
C VAL A 70 -41.13 15.52 7.63
N GLN A 71 -40.12 16.34 7.32
CA GLN A 71 -39.82 17.56 8.08
C GLN A 71 -41.03 18.50 8.14
N ARG A 72 -41.66 18.77 7.00
CA ARG A 72 -42.86 19.62 6.91
C ARG A 72 -44.03 19.05 7.72
N TRP A 73 -44.23 17.73 7.69
CA TRP A 73 -45.28 17.08 8.47
C TRP A 73 -45.02 17.22 9.97
N ILE A 74 -43.79 16.97 10.44
CA ILE A 74 -43.41 17.15 11.85
C ILE A 74 -43.69 18.58 12.33
N SER A 75 -43.30 19.59 11.55
CA SER A 75 -43.55 21.00 11.89
C SER A 75 -45.04 21.34 11.96
N ARG A 76 -45.87 20.76 11.07
CA ARG A 76 -47.34 20.93 11.12
C ARG A 76 -47.94 20.28 12.36
N VAL A 77 -47.45 19.10 12.75
CA VAL A 77 -47.89 18.42 13.98
C VAL A 77 -47.57 19.27 15.22
N ASP A 78 -46.38 19.87 15.29
CA ASP A 78 -46.02 20.75 16.41
C ASP A 78 -46.93 21.97 16.51
N ALA A 79 -47.20 22.64 15.38
CA ALA A 79 -48.09 23.80 15.36
C ALA A 79 -49.53 23.43 15.81
N VAL A 80 -50.07 22.33 15.27
CA VAL A 80 -51.41 21.84 15.64
C VAL A 80 -51.46 21.43 17.10
N LYS A 81 -50.40 20.81 17.63
CA LYS A 81 -50.30 20.46 19.05
C LYS A 81 -50.40 21.70 19.93
N THR A 82 -49.57 22.72 19.66
CA THR A 82 -49.60 23.96 20.46
C THR A 82 -50.97 24.63 20.47
N GLU A 83 -51.65 24.67 19.31
CA GLU A 83 -53.00 25.22 19.22
C GLU A 83 -54.05 24.33 19.92
N ALA A 84 -53.94 23.01 19.83
CA ALA A 84 -54.87 22.08 20.46
C ALA A 84 -54.73 22.08 22.00
N ASP A 85 -53.50 22.15 22.51
CA ASP A 85 -53.22 22.27 23.95
C ASP A 85 -53.87 23.52 24.56
N GLN A 86 -53.94 24.64 23.80
CA GLN A 86 -54.66 25.84 24.25
C GLN A 86 -56.16 25.59 24.41
N PHE A 87 -56.81 24.97 23.41
CA PHE A 87 -58.24 24.65 23.49
C PHE A 87 -58.55 23.65 24.62
N ILE A 88 -57.67 22.69 24.85
CA ILE A 88 -57.80 21.71 25.94
C ILE A 88 -57.58 22.40 27.31
N GLY A 89 -56.67 23.37 27.39
CA GLY A 89 -56.48 24.18 28.60
C GLY A 89 -57.69 25.04 28.96
N ASP A 90 -58.38 25.60 27.96
CA ASP A 90 -59.58 26.44 28.14
C ASP A 90 -60.86 25.63 28.44
N ARG A 91 -60.77 24.29 28.39
CA ARG A 91 -61.88 23.34 28.56
C ARG A 91 -62.79 23.67 29.74
N SER A 92 -62.24 23.79 30.95
CA SER A 92 -63.05 23.99 32.16
C SER A 92 -63.86 25.28 32.11
N GLN A 93 -63.25 26.38 31.63
CA GLN A 93 -63.91 27.68 31.52
C GLN A 93 -65.03 27.68 30.47
N GLU A 94 -64.86 26.95 29.37
CA GLU A 94 -65.86 26.90 28.30
C GLU A 94 -67.02 25.94 28.62
N ILE A 95 -66.77 24.85 29.35
CA ILE A 95 -67.82 23.93 29.81
C ILE A 95 -68.73 24.58 30.85
N GLU A 96 -68.20 25.38 31.77
CA GLU A 96 -69.00 26.10 32.80
C GLU A 96 -70.01 27.11 32.21
N LYS A 97 -69.81 27.52 30.95
CA LYS A 97 -70.72 28.40 30.20
C LYS A 97 -71.94 27.64 29.68
N LEU A 98 -71.87 26.32 29.57
CA LEU A 98 -72.97 25.48 29.11
C LEU A 98 -74.04 25.33 30.21
N CYS A 99 -75.31 25.20 29.80
CA CYS A 99 -76.44 24.96 30.68
C CYS A 99 -77.40 23.96 30.04
N VAL A 100 -78.32 23.40 30.85
CA VAL A 100 -79.30 22.39 30.40
C VAL A 100 -78.61 21.20 29.70
N GLY A 101 -77.63 20.58 30.36
CA GLY A 101 -76.93 19.40 29.83
C GLY A 101 -76.20 19.62 28.50
N GLY A 102 -75.74 20.84 28.21
CA GLY A 102 -74.98 21.17 26.99
C GLY A 102 -75.83 21.70 25.81
N TYR A 103 -77.16 21.70 25.92
CA TYR A 103 -78.06 22.14 24.85
C TYR A 103 -78.13 23.66 24.69
N CYS A 104 -77.79 24.41 25.74
CA CYS A 104 -77.81 25.87 25.77
C CYS A 104 -76.49 26.41 26.35
N SER A 105 -76.17 27.68 26.07
CA SER A 105 -75.01 28.37 26.66
C SER A 105 -75.43 29.72 27.21
N LYS A 106 -74.82 30.14 28.33
CA LYS A 106 -74.95 31.49 28.90
C LYS A 106 -74.42 32.57 27.94
N ASN A 107 -73.60 32.18 26.95
CA ASN A 107 -73.07 33.06 25.92
C ASN A 107 -72.95 32.33 24.56
N CYS A 108 -74.10 32.03 23.94
CA CYS A 108 -74.22 31.19 22.74
C CYS A 108 -73.30 31.57 21.57
N ARG A 109 -73.06 32.87 21.33
CA ARG A 109 -72.20 33.32 20.22
C ARG A 109 -70.73 32.94 20.45
N SER A 110 -70.26 33.05 21.69
CA SER A 110 -68.89 32.68 22.07
C SER A 110 -68.71 31.17 22.02
N SER A 111 -69.60 30.40 22.65
CA SER A 111 -69.51 28.94 22.68
C SER A 111 -69.65 28.31 21.29
N TYR A 112 -70.48 28.88 20.41
CA TYR A 112 -70.53 28.46 19.00
C TYR A 112 -69.19 28.68 18.28
N LYS A 113 -68.58 29.86 18.45
CA LYS A 113 -67.30 30.20 17.83
C LYS A 113 -66.21 29.25 18.31
N PHE A 114 -66.14 29.01 19.62
CA PHE A 114 -65.19 28.10 20.23
C PHE A 114 -65.41 26.65 19.76
N GLY A 115 -66.64 26.13 19.85
CA GLY A 115 -66.95 24.76 19.41
C GLY A 115 -66.71 24.52 17.92
N LYS A 116 -66.91 25.54 17.07
CA LYS A 116 -66.53 25.48 15.66
C LYS A 116 -65.00 25.41 15.48
N GLN A 117 -64.24 26.14 16.29
CA GLN A 117 -62.77 26.09 16.26
C GLN A 117 -62.24 24.73 16.73
N VAL A 118 -62.80 24.18 17.82
CA VAL A 118 -62.47 22.84 18.33
C VAL A 118 -62.76 21.77 17.27
N ALA A 119 -63.96 21.79 16.67
CA ALA A 119 -64.34 20.83 15.63
C ALA A 119 -63.42 20.92 14.40
N LYS A 120 -63.03 22.14 13.99
CA LYS A 120 -62.06 22.34 12.93
C LYS A 120 -60.69 21.77 13.30
N LYS A 121 -60.22 22.05 14.52
CA LYS A 121 -58.92 21.56 15.00
C LYS A 121 -58.87 20.04 15.09
N LEU A 122 -59.96 19.42 15.55
CA LEU A 122 -60.13 17.96 15.55
C LEU A 122 -59.99 17.38 14.13
N GLN A 123 -60.57 18.05 13.13
CA GLN A 123 -60.43 17.63 11.74
C GLN A 123 -58.98 17.80 11.22
N ASP A 124 -58.28 18.88 11.60
CA ASP A 124 -56.88 19.08 11.26
C ASP A 124 -56.01 17.93 11.84
N VAL A 125 -56.24 17.55 13.11
CA VAL A 125 -55.56 16.43 13.78
C VAL A 125 -55.79 15.12 13.03
N LYS A 126 -57.05 14.77 12.74
CA LYS A 126 -57.38 13.55 11.98
C LYS A 126 -56.73 13.51 10.60
N THR A 127 -56.66 14.66 9.93
CA THR A 127 -55.99 14.79 8.62
C THR A 127 -54.49 14.50 8.75
N LEU A 128 -53.81 15.08 9.75
CA LEU A 128 -52.39 14.84 9.99
C LEU A 128 -52.09 13.39 10.38
N ILE A 129 -53.00 12.71 11.09
CA ILE A 129 -52.89 11.27 11.37
C ILE A 129 -52.86 10.48 10.06
N GLY A 130 -53.74 10.81 9.11
CA GLY A 130 -53.78 10.18 7.78
C GLY A 130 -52.51 10.43 6.96
N GLU A 131 -51.99 11.66 7.00
CA GLU A 131 -50.75 12.04 6.29
C GLU A 131 -49.48 11.44 6.90
N GLY A 132 -49.50 11.03 8.17
CA GLY A 132 -48.35 10.50 8.91
C GLY A 132 -47.91 9.08 8.52
N VAL A 133 -48.27 8.59 7.34
CA VAL A 133 -47.91 7.26 6.84
C VAL A 133 -46.81 7.39 5.79
N PHE A 134 -45.58 7.10 6.20
CA PHE A 134 -44.40 7.18 5.32
C PHE A 134 -43.79 5.80 5.10
N GLU A 135 -43.71 5.36 3.84
CA GLU A 135 -42.97 4.16 3.44
C GLU A 135 -41.46 4.35 3.68
N ALA A 136 -40.91 5.46 3.19
CA ALA A 136 -39.55 5.92 3.48
C ALA A 136 -39.56 7.29 4.16
N VAL A 137 -38.69 7.47 5.17
CA VAL A 137 -38.58 8.71 5.97
C VAL A 137 -37.33 9.53 5.66
N ALA A 138 -36.34 8.91 5.02
CA ALA A 138 -35.08 9.50 4.63
C ALA A 138 -34.67 8.93 3.27
N THR A 139 -33.79 9.63 2.57
CA THR A 139 -33.16 9.18 1.33
C THR A 139 -31.65 9.06 1.52
N GLU A 140 -31.04 8.14 0.79
CA GLU A 140 -29.59 8.08 0.69
C GLU A 140 -29.07 9.39 0.11
N VAL A 141 -27.89 9.78 0.60
CA VAL A 141 -27.17 10.94 0.13
C VAL A 141 -26.64 10.61 -1.27
N VAL A 142 -27.41 10.95 -2.30
CA VAL A 142 -26.80 11.34 -3.57
C VAL A 142 -26.33 12.77 -3.37
N ALA A 143 -25.27 12.93 -2.57
CA ALA A 143 -24.46 14.11 -2.72
C ALA A 143 -24.11 14.15 -4.22
N GLU A 144 -24.23 15.32 -4.85
CA GLU A 144 -23.26 15.65 -5.89
C GLU A 144 -21.92 15.25 -5.29
N ARG A 145 -21.37 14.09 -5.69
CA ARG A 145 -20.20 13.54 -5.04
C ARG A 145 -19.19 14.67 -5.09
N ALA A 146 -18.75 15.15 -3.92
CA ALA A 146 -17.52 15.92 -3.86
C ALA A 146 -16.54 15.15 -4.77
N PRO A 147 -15.89 15.81 -5.74
CA PRO A 147 -15.08 15.12 -6.73
C PRO A 147 -14.22 14.12 -5.97
N GLU A 148 -14.39 12.83 -6.28
CA GLU A 148 -13.74 11.78 -5.52
C GLU A 148 -12.24 12.13 -5.47
N PRO A 149 -11.64 12.12 -4.27
CA PRO A 149 -10.26 12.55 -4.15
C PRO A 149 -9.41 11.71 -5.11
N VAL A 150 -8.57 12.41 -5.89
CA VAL A 150 -7.78 11.80 -6.96
C VAL A 150 -6.98 10.61 -6.43
N ALA A 151 -6.49 10.66 -5.20
CA ALA A 151 -5.83 9.57 -4.49
C ALA A 151 -6.51 9.25 -3.15
N ASP A 152 -6.24 8.07 -2.58
CA ASP A 152 -6.60 7.79 -1.18
C ASP A 152 -5.43 8.15 -0.27
N LYS A 153 -5.66 8.95 0.77
CA LYS A 153 -4.59 9.30 1.72
C LYS A 153 -4.08 8.05 2.41
N ARG A 154 -2.78 7.78 2.29
CA ARG A 154 -2.12 6.65 2.95
C ARG A 154 -1.44 7.11 4.24
N PRO A 155 -1.41 6.28 5.30
CA PRO A 155 -0.64 6.57 6.49
C PRO A 155 0.84 6.77 6.14
N THR A 156 1.42 7.87 6.60
CA THR A 156 2.84 8.16 6.43
C THR A 156 3.40 8.67 7.75
N GLU A 157 4.62 8.28 8.07
CA GLU A 157 5.36 8.93 9.15
C GLU A 157 5.56 10.42 8.83
N PRO A 158 5.61 11.32 9.83
CA PRO A 158 5.72 12.76 9.61
C PRO A 158 7.03 13.12 8.91
N THR A 159 8.12 12.52 9.39
CA THR A 159 9.48 12.81 8.95
C THR A 159 9.95 11.79 7.94
N ILE A 160 10.57 12.28 6.87
CA ILE A 160 11.38 11.47 5.95
C ILE A 160 12.72 12.15 5.86
N VAL A 161 13.78 11.36 5.79
CA VAL A 161 15.15 11.84 5.63
C VAL A 161 15.76 11.12 4.43
N GLY A 162 16.59 11.81 3.65
CA GLY A 162 17.33 11.26 2.50
C GLY A 162 16.54 10.87 1.24
N LEU A 163 15.21 10.89 1.26
CA LEU A 163 14.39 10.53 0.08
C LEU A 163 13.82 11.74 -0.68
N GLN A 164 14.02 12.97 -0.20
CA GLN A 164 13.46 14.19 -0.76
C GLN A 164 13.91 14.40 -2.21
N SER A 165 15.21 14.28 -2.48
CA SER A 165 15.75 14.45 -3.83
C SER A 165 15.15 13.42 -4.80
N GLN A 166 15.01 12.17 -4.36
CA GLN A 166 14.40 11.11 -5.18
C GLN A 166 12.91 11.35 -5.42
N LEU A 167 12.18 11.80 -4.39
CA LEU A 167 10.77 12.18 -4.52
C LEU A 167 10.58 13.25 -5.59
N GLU A 168 11.39 14.32 -5.57
CA GLU A 168 11.28 15.38 -6.57
C GLU A 168 11.70 14.93 -7.97
N GLN A 169 12.71 14.08 -8.10
CA GLN A 169 13.10 13.52 -9.40
C GLN A 169 11.99 12.67 -10.02
N VAL A 170 11.40 11.76 -9.23
CA VAL A 170 10.28 10.93 -9.69
C VAL A 170 9.05 11.78 -9.99
N TRP A 171 8.78 12.79 -9.16
CA TRP A 171 7.67 13.72 -9.37
C TRP A 171 7.80 14.50 -10.68
N ARG A 172 9.00 14.97 -11.04
CA ARG A 172 9.25 15.61 -12.34
C ARG A 172 8.88 14.68 -13.50
N CYS A 173 9.30 13.42 -13.44
CA CYS A 173 8.94 12.43 -14.47
C CYS A 173 7.44 12.12 -14.55
N LEU A 174 6.71 12.23 -13.44
CA LEU A 174 5.25 12.07 -13.42
C LEU A 174 4.53 13.23 -14.13
N VAL A 175 5.11 14.44 -14.09
CA VAL A 175 4.59 15.63 -14.77
C VAL A 175 5.04 15.68 -16.25
N GLU A 176 6.21 15.12 -16.58
CA GLU A 176 6.71 15.04 -17.95
C GLU A 176 5.85 14.13 -18.83
N GLU A 177 5.39 14.64 -19.97
CA GLU A 177 4.53 13.88 -20.87
C GLU A 177 5.25 12.65 -21.46
N SER A 178 6.53 12.68 -21.77
CA SER A 178 7.19 11.57 -22.51
C SER A 178 7.44 10.27 -21.73
N VAL A 179 7.22 10.24 -20.41
CA VAL A 179 7.57 9.10 -19.54
C VAL A 179 6.31 8.35 -19.09
N GLY A 180 6.05 7.15 -19.61
CA GLY A 180 4.84 6.39 -19.28
C GLY A 180 4.96 5.44 -18.07
N ILE A 181 6.13 4.84 -17.88
CA ILE A 181 6.35 3.73 -16.93
C ILE A 181 7.65 3.99 -16.17
N ILE A 182 7.57 4.02 -14.84
CA ILE A 182 8.66 4.36 -13.93
C ILE A 182 8.88 3.21 -12.94
N GLY A 183 10.11 2.67 -12.91
CA GLY A 183 10.49 1.63 -11.95
C GLY A 183 11.35 2.18 -10.81
N LEU A 184 10.92 1.96 -9.57
CA LEU A 184 11.68 2.26 -8.35
C LEU A 184 12.28 0.95 -7.81
N TYR A 185 13.60 0.81 -7.84
CA TYR A 185 14.26 -0.44 -7.44
C TYR A 185 15.31 -0.25 -6.34
N GLY A 186 15.61 -1.31 -5.58
CA GLY A 186 16.59 -1.25 -4.50
C GLY A 186 16.39 -2.33 -3.43
N MET A 187 17.30 -2.43 -2.47
CA MET A 187 17.29 -3.47 -1.43
C MET A 187 15.96 -3.52 -0.63
N GLY A 188 15.60 -4.69 -0.12
CA GLY A 188 14.49 -4.81 0.84
C GLY A 188 14.69 -3.90 2.05
N GLY A 189 13.63 -3.21 2.49
CA GLY A 189 13.69 -2.31 3.66
C GLY A 189 14.26 -0.91 3.39
N VAL A 190 14.76 -0.61 2.19
CA VAL A 190 15.40 0.69 1.87
C VAL A 190 14.42 1.90 1.78
N GLY A 191 13.11 1.68 1.95
CA GLY A 191 12.13 2.77 1.91
C GLY A 191 11.43 3.01 0.56
N LYS A 192 11.50 2.08 -0.39
CA LYS A 192 10.76 2.16 -1.68
C LYS A 192 9.25 2.38 -1.50
N THR A 193 8.60 1.57 -0.67
CA THR A 193 7.18 1.70 -0.35
C THR A 193 6.88 3.03 0.32
N THR A 194 7.79 3.52 1.17
CA THR A 194 7.68 4.85 1.80
C THR A 194 7.72 5.96 0.73
N LEU A 195 8.66 5.88 -0.22
CA LEU A 195 8.76 6.81 -1.34
C LEU A 195 7.49 6.79 -2.21
N LEU A 196 7.00 5.61 -2.58
CA LEU A 196 5.77 5.43 -3.35
C LEU A 196 4.56 6.01 -2.59
N THR A 197 4.49 5.79 -1.27
CA THR A 197 3.42 6.32 -0.41
C THR A 197 3.43 7.85 -0.37
N ARG A 198 4.60 8.49 -0.34
CA ARG A 198 4.71 9.95 -0.44
C ARG A 198 4.30 10.48 -1.81
N ILE A 199 4.65 9.79 -2.89
CA ILE A 199 4.18 10.14 -4.23
C ILE A 199 2.64 10.14 -4.26
N ASN A 200 2.02 9.07 -3.76
CA ASN A 200 0.55 8.96 -3.65
C ASN A 200 -0.06 10.15 -2.89
N ASN A 201 0.48 10.48 -1.71
CA ASN A 201 -0.06 11.56 -0.89
C ASN A 201 0.21 12.95 -1.49
N LYS A 202 1.31 13.13 -2.23
CA LYS A 202 1.62 14.39 -2.92
C LYS A 202 0.57 14.76 -3.97
N PHE A 203 -0.10 13.79 -4.58
CA PHE A 203 -1.26 14.04 -5.46
C PHE A 203 -2.47 14.68 -4.75
N LEU A 204 -2.55 14.59 -3.42
CA LEU A 204 -3.58 15.28 -2.61
C LEU A 204 -3.22 16.73 -2.30
N GLU A 205 -1.92 17.04 -2.26
CA GLU A 205 -1.38 18.35 -1.90
C GLU A 205 -1.16 19.23 -3.13
N SER A 206 -0.75 18.62 -4.25
CA SER A 206 -0.43 19.29 -5.51
C SER A 206 -1.44 18.86 -6.58
N PRO A 207 -2.40 19.72 -6.96
CA PRO A 207 -3.36 19.41 -8.01
C PRO A 207 -2.62 19.06 -9.31
N THR A 208 -2.94 17.90 -9.87
CA THR A 208 -2.44 17.46 -11.17
C THR A 208 -3.62 17.28 -12.11
N ASN A 209 -3.31 16.94 -13.35
CA ASN A 209 -4.30 16.73 -14.38
C ASN A 209 -4.77 15.24 -14.42
N PHE A 210 -4.41 14.39 -13.46
CA PHE A 210 -4.91 13.02 -13.42
C PHE A 210 -6.32 12.95 -12.83
N ASP A 211 -7.17 12.13 -13.42
CA ASP A 211 -8.54 11.87 -12.98
C ASP A 211 -8.59 10.89 -11.80
N CYS A 212 -7.59 10.01 -11.67
CA CYS A 212 -7.46 9.10 -10.54
C CYS A 212 -6.04 8.54 -10.35
N VAL A 213 -5.71 8.19 -9.11
CA VAL A 213 -4.49 7.51 -8.68
C VAL A 213 -4.92 6.21 -8.00
N ILE A 214 -4.37 5.09 -8.48
CA ILE A 214 -4.77 3.74 -8.11
C ILE A 214 -3.57 3.07 -7.45
N TRP A 215 -3.73 2.66 -6.19
CA TRP A 215 -2.71 1.91 -5.46
C TRP A 215 -3.05 0.43 -5.44
N VAL A 216 -2.11 -0.41 -5.86
CA VAL A 216 -2.22 -1.87 -5.81
C VAL A 216 -1.01 -2.43 -5.07
N VAL A 217 -1.24 -3.36 -4.14
CA VAL A 217 -0.17 -4.11 -3.48
C VAL A 217 -0.03 -5.46 -4.17
N VAL A 218 1.11 -5.68 -4.81
CA VAL A 218 1.43 -6.94 -5.47
C VAL A 218 2.17 -7.83 -4.48
N SER A 219 1.60 -9.01 -4.21
CA SER A 219 2.22 -10.01 -3.34
C SER A 219 3.24 -10.85 -4.10
N LYS A 220 4.17 -11.48 -3.38
CA LYS A 220 5.09 -12.50 -3.93
C LYS A 220 4.35 -13.65 -4.61
N ASP A 221 3.19 -14.03 -4.09
CA ASP A 221 2.22 -14.88 -4.78
C ASP A 221 1.42 -13.99 -5.76
N LEU A 222 1.81 -13.98 -7.02
CA LEU A 222 1.21 -13.13 -8.05
C LEU A 222 -0.19 -13.64 -8.39
N ARG A 223 -1.22 -12.85 -8.06
CA ARG A 223 -2.62 -13.15 -8.37
C ARG A 223 -3.22 -12.00 -9.16
N LEU A 224 -3.36 -12.16 -10.46
CA LEU A 224 -3.83 -11.09 -11.36
C LEU A 224 -5.27 -10.67 -11.06
N GLU A 225 -6.11 -11.61 -10.58
CA GLU A 225 -7.49 -11.34 -10.16
C GLU A 225 -7.53 -10.33 -9.01
N LYS A 226 -6.59 -10.40 -8.07
CA LYS A 226 -6.51 -9.45 -6.96
C LYS A 226 -6.15 -8.04 -7.46
N ILE A 227 -5.27 -7.97 -8.47
CA ILE A 227 -4.92 -6.71 -9.13
C ILE A 227 -6.16 -6.11 -9.81
N GLN A 228 -6.94 -6.93 -10.54
CA GLN A 228 -8.20 -6.49 -11.14
C GLN A 228 -9.23 -6.03 -10.10
N GLU A 229 -9.31 -6.70 -8.95
CA GLU A 229 -10.19 -6.30 -7.84
C GLU A 229 -9.79 -4.94 -7.24
N ASP A 230 -8.50 -4.74 -6.96
CA ASP A 230 -7.98 -3.48 -6.40
C ASP A 230 -8.20 -2.31 -7.38
N ILE A 231 -7.92 -2.52 -8.67
CA ILE A 231 -8.16 -1.54 -9.74
C ILE A 231 -9.66 -1.27 -9.88
N GLY A 232 -10.46 -2.33 -10.05
CA GLY A 232 -11.90 -2.27 -10.24
C GLY A 232 -12.59 -1.49 -9.13
N LYS A 233 -12.24 -1.79 -7.87
CA LYS A 233 -12.75 -1.06 -6.70
C LYS A 233 -12.47 0.44 -6.79
N LYS A 234 -11.27 0.84 -7.19
CA LYS A 234 -10.88 2.26 -7.28
C LYS A 234 -11.58 3.01 -8.42
N ILE A 235 -11.94 2.31 -9.50
CA ILE A 235 -12.63 2.92 -10.66
C ILE A 235 -14.16 2.76 -10.62
N GLY A 236 -14.70 2.23 -9.51
CA GLY A 236 -16.13 2.12 -9.24
C GLY A 236 -16.78 0.83 -9.76
N LEU A 237 -16.00 -0.20 -10.06
CA LEU A 237 -16.44 -1.52 -10.50
C LEU A 237 -16.34 -2.50 -9.33
N SER A 238 -17.39 -2.60 -8.51
CA SER A 238 -17.38 -3.40 -7.27
C SER A 238 -18.72 -4.02 -6.89
N ASP A 239 -19.72 -3.95 -7.76
CA ASP A 239 -21.03 -4.54 -7.53
C ASP A 239 -20.99 -6.07 -7.68
N ASP A 240 -22.07 -6.75 -7.25
CA ASP A 240 -22.10 -8.21 -7.32
C ASP A 240 -22.17 -8.73 -8.76
N SER A 241 -22.61 -7.89 -9.71
CA SER A 241 -22.55 -8.22 -11.14
C SER A 241 -21.08 -8.28 -11.62
N TRP A 242 -20.24 -7.35 -11.18
CA TRP A 242 -18.80 -7.33 -11.46
C TRP A 242 -18.06 -8.51 -10.85
N LYS A 243 -18.31 -8.81 -9.58
CA LYS A 243 -17.55 -9.84 -8.84
C LYS A 243 -17.63 -11.21 -9.51
N ASN A 244 -18.79 -11.52 -10.08
CA ASN A 244 -19.09 -12.80 -10.72
C ASN A 244 -18.60 -12.91 -12.18
N LYS A 245 -18.03 -11.84 -12.75
CA LYS A 245 -17.45 -11.87 -14.11
C LYS A 245 -16.17 -12.70 -14.17
N SER A 246 -15.94 -13.28 -15.33
CA SER A 246 -14.67 -13.92 -15.69
C SER A 246 -13.51 -12.91 -15.69
N PHE A 247 -12.29 -13.42 -15.68
CA PHE A 247 -11.08 -12.61 -15.70
C PHE A 247 -11.01 -11.72 -16.96
N GLU A 248 -11.37 -12.27 -18.12
CA GLU A 248 -11.36 -11.59 -19.41
C GLU A 248 -12.42 -10.49 -19.49
N GLU A 249 -13.63 -10.76 -18.98
CA GLU A 249 -14.70 -9.75 -18.90
C GLU A 249 -14.30 -8.58 -18.00
N LYS A 250 -13.65 -8.86 -16.85
CA LYS A 250 -13.11 -7.83 -15.96
C LYS A 250 -12.04 -6.99 -16.66
N ALA A 251 -11.13 -7.62 -17.42
CA ALA A 251 -10.09 -6.92 -18.16
C ALA A 251 -10.69 -5.94 -19.20
N VAL A 252 -11.69 -6.38 -19.97
CA VAL A 252 -12.35 -5.55 -20.99
C VAL A 252 -13.01 -4.31 -20.37
N ASP A 253 -13.65 -4.48 -19.23
CA ASP A 253 -14.33 -3.37 -18.57
C ASP A 253 -13.36 -2.42 -17.85
N ILE A 254 -12.27 -2.93 -17.27
CA ILE A 254 -11.16 -2.10 -16.76
C ILE A 254 -10.59 -1.26 -17.90
N LEU A 255 -10.32 -1.88 -19.06
CA LEU A 255 -9.80 -1.21 -20.24
C LEU A 255 -10.72 -0.08 -20.71
N ARG A 256 -12.03 -0.36 -20.82
CA ARG A 256 -13.02 0.65 -21.22
C ARG A 256 -13.02 1.83 -20.25
N ARG A 257 -13.01 1.55 -18.95
CA ARG A 257 -13.14 2.58 -17.91
C ARG A 257 -11.87 3.42 -17.72
N LEU A 258 -10.70 2.80 -17.84
CA LEU A 258 -9.41 3.49 -17.78
C LEU A 258 -9.08 4.21 -19.09
N GLY A 259 -9.54 3.72 -20.24
CA GLY A 259 -9.32 4.35 -21.54
C GLY A 259 -9.95 5.75 -21.68
N GLU A 260 -10.96 6.05 -20.86
CA GLU A 260 -11.63 7.36 -20.79
C GLU A 260 -10.97 8.32 -19.77
N LYS A 261 -9.95 7.86 -19.04
CA LYS A 261 -9.35 8.58 -17.90
C LYS A 261 -7.85 8.71 -18.04
N ARG A 262 -7.32 9.74 -17.40
CA ARG A 262 -5.89 9.93 -17.13
C ARG A 262 -5.61 9.43 -15.75
N PHE A 263 -4.90 8.32 -15.64
CA PHE A 263 -4.67 7.67 -14.35
C PHE A 263 -3.19 7.55 -14.01
N VAL A 264 -2.91 7.39 -12.72
CA VAL A 264 -1.62 6.94 -12.22
C VAL A 264 -1.82 5.61 -11.51
N LEU A 265 -1.19 4.55 -12.00
CA LEU A 265 -1.21 3.23 -11.36
C LEU A 265 0.09 3.05 -10.56
N LEU A 266 -0.05 2.90 -9.25
CA LEU A 266 1.04 2.67 -8.29
C LEU A 266 1.03 1.20 -7.87
N LEU A 267 2.00 0.42 -8.35
CA LEU A 267 2.15 -1.01 -8.02
C LEU A 267 3.26 -1.20 -6.97
N ASP A 268 2.89 -1.59 -5.76
CA ASP A 268 3.84 -1.79 -4.68
C ASP A 268 4.30 -3.25 -4.57
N ASP A 269 5.61 -3.46 -4.39
CA ASP A 269 6.29 -4.72 -4.14
C ASP A 269 6.22 -5.75 -5.28
N LEU A 270 6.56 -5.36 -6.52
CA LEU A 270 6.69 -6.29 -7.64
C LEU A 270 7.88 -7.24 -7.48
N TRP A 271 7.61 -8.55 -7.60
CA TRP A 271 8.61 -9.62 -7.55
C TRP A 271 8.99 -10.15 -8.94
N GLU A 272 8.07 -10.12 -9.90
CA GLU A 272 8.24 -10.57 -11.28
C GLU A 272 7.42 -9.70 -12.26
N ARG A 273 7.53 -9.97 -13.58
CA ARG A 273 6.78 -9.24 -14.61
C ARG A 273 5.27 -9.44 -14.44
N VAL A 274 4.52 -8.36 -14.53
CA VAL A 274 3.06 -8.36 -14.59
C VAL A 274 2.61 -7.90 -15.98
N ASP A 275 1.83 -8.71 -16.67
CA ASP A 275 1.25 -8.29 -17.95
C ASP A 275 0.03 -7.40 -17.71
N LEU A 276 0.26 -6.09 -17.77
CA LEU A 276 -0.78 -5.08 -17.57
C LEU A 276 -1.86 -5.14 -18.64
N THR A 277 -1.56 -5.61 -19.85
CA THR A 277 -2.56 -5.74 -20.92
C THR A 277 -3.54 -6.87 -20.63
N GLU A 278 -3.05 -7.99 -20.09
CA GLU A 278 -3.87 -9.12 -19.64
C GLU A 278 -4.79 -8.72 -18.48
N VAL A 279 -4.32 -7.86 -17.57
CA VAL A 279 -5.15 -7.28 -16.49
C VAL A 279 -6.22 -6.32 -17.03
N GLY A 280 -6.04 -5.75 -18.23
CA GLY A 280 -6.94 -4.77 -18.85
C GLY A 280 -6.48 -3.31 -18.68
N VAL A 281 -5.26 -3.07 -18.21
CA VAL A 281 -4.72 -1.72 -18.05
C VAL A 281 -4.17 -1.23 -19.40
N PRO A 282 -4.64 -0.09 -19.94
CA PRO A 282 -4.09 0.47 -21.16
C PRO A 282 -2.65 0.95 -20.90
N LEU A 283 -1.71 0.43 -21.69
CA LEU A 283 -0.30 0.80 -21.55
C LEU A 283 -0.04 2.20 -22.12
N PRO A 284 0.69 3.07 -21.38
CA PRO A 284 1.13 4.35 -21.91
C PRO A 284 2.09 4.15 -23.09
N SER A 285 1.83 4.80 -24.22
CA SER A 285 2.68 4.73 -25.41
C SER A 285 3.27 6.10 -25.75
N PRO A 286 4.34 6.18 -26.56
CA PRO A 286 4.91 7.47 -27.00
C PRO A 286 3.93 8.39 -27.73
N GLN A 287 2.82 7.84 -28.26
CA GLN A 287 1.75 8.61 -28.90
C GLN A 287 0.54 8.89 -27.98
N ASN A 288 0.45 8.24 -26.81
CA ASN A 288 -0.59 8.46 -25.80
C ASN A 288 0.00 8.32 -24.39
N THR A 289 0.49 9.43 -23.85
CA THR A 289 1.25 9.46 -22.59
C THR A 289 0.47 10.03 -21.41
N THR A 290 -0.86 10.09 -21.57
CA THR A 290 -1.76 10.77 -20.64
C THR A 290 -1.92 10.07 -19.29
N SER A 291 -1.46 8.82 -19.18
CA SER A 291 -1.49 8.00 -17.95
C SER A 291 -0.10 7.49 -17.59
N LYS A 292 0.11 7.18 -16.31
CA LYS A 292 1.41 6.77 -15.75
C LYS A 292 1.31 5.46 -14.99
N VAL A 293 2.36 4.65 -15.06
CA VAL A 293 2.55 3.48 -14.18
C VAL A 293 3.85 3.69 -13.39
N VAL A 294 3.77 3.61 -12.06
CA VAL A 294 4.93 3.61 -11.16
C VAL A 294 4.90 2.35 -10.36
N PHE A 295 6.03 1.67 -10.22
CA PHE A 295 6.10 0.48 -9.40
C PHE A 295 7.36 0.41 -8.56
N THR A 296 7.28 -0.31 -7.45
CA THR A 296 8.44 -0.62 -6.60
C THR A 296 8.84 -2.08 -6.79
N THR A 297 10.15 -2.36 -6.80
CA THR A 297 10.67 -3.73 -6.89
C THR A 297 12.02 -3.86 -6.19
N ARG A 298 12.43 -5.07 -5.84
CA ARG A 298 13.80 -5.33 -5.35
C ARG A 298 14.81 -5.50 -6.47
N PHE A 299 14.35 -5.87 -7.67
CA PHE A 299 15.21 -6.37 -8.74
C PHE A 299 15.19 -5.43 -9.93
N ILE A 300 16.38 -4.99 -10.36
CA ILE A 300 16.53 -4.16 -11.55
C ILE A 300 16.00 -4.85 -12.82
N ASP A 301 16.07 -6.18 -12.86
CA ASP A 301 15.58 -7.01 -13.96
C ASP A 301 14.06 -6.88 -14.13
N VAL A 302 13.31 -6.73 -13.02
CA VAL A 302 11.86 -6.50 -13.08
C VAL A 302 11.58 -5.19 -13.80
N CYS A 303 12.37 -4.13 -13.55
CA CYS A 303 12.25 -2.88 -14.30
C CYS A 303 12.50 -3.06 -15.81
N GLY A 304 13.46 -3.92 -16.19
CA GLY A 304 13.67 -4.28 -17.59
C GLY A 304 12.48 -5.05 -18.19
N SER A 305 11.96 -6.05 -17.48
CA SER A 305 10.86 -6.89 -17.93
C SER A 305 9.52 -6.17 -18.05
N MET A 306 9.31 -5.13 -17.24
CA MET A 306 8.17 -4.21 -17.29
C MET A 306 8.36 -3.07 -18.31
N GLU A 307 9.47 -3.11 -19.08
CA GLU A 307 9.79 -2.12 -20.12
C GLU A 307 9.76 -0.67 -19.61
N SER A 308 10.26 -0.45 -18.37
CA SER A 308 10.22 0.88 -17.74
C SER A 308 11.03 1.91 -18.53
N HIS A 309 10.41 3.05 -18.83
CA HIS A 309 11.03 4.18 -19.53
C HIS A 309 12.08 4.91 -18.66
N ARG A 310 11.86 4.95 -17.34
CA ARG A 310 12.78 5.52 -16.35
C ARG A 310 12.94 4.57 -15.16
N LYS A 311 14.17 4.47 -14.64
CA LYS A 311 14.56 3.59 -13.54
C LYS A 311 15.25 4.40 -12.46
N PHE A 312 14.76 4.35 -11.23
CA PHE A 312 15.35 5.04 -10.09
C PHE A 312 15.79 4.02 -9.04
N LYS A 313 17.09 4.04 -8.68
CA LYS A 313 17.63 3.24 -7.58
C LYS A 313 17.36 3.96 -6.28
N VAL A 314 16.50 3.41 -5.41
CA VAL A 314 16.35 3.87 -4.03
C VAL A 314 17.54 3.33 -3.24
N ALA A 315 18.52 4.21 -3.00
CA ALA A 315 19.77 3.90 -2.34
C ALA A 315 19.62 3.92 -0.82
N CYS A 316 20.58 3.31 -0.11
CA CYS A 316 20.69 3.49 1.34
C CYS A 316 20.90 4.97 1.68
N LEU A 317 20.48 5.36 2.89
CA LEU A 317 20.71 6.70 3.42
C LEU A 317 22.23 6.95 3.55
N SER A 318 22.64 8.21 3.40
CA SER A 318 23.99 8.63 3.77
C SER A 318 24.18 8.52 5.29
N GLU A 319 25.42 8.61 5.77
CA GLU A 319 25.71 8.60 7.21
C GLU A 319 24.96 9.73 7.93
N GLU A 320 24.92 10.91 7.31
CA GLU A 320 24.24 12.10 7.82
C GLU A 320 22.72 11.89 7.88
N ASP A 321 22.12 11.40 6.79
CA ASP A 321 20.69 11.13 6.69
C ASP A 321 20.25 10.00 7.65
N ALA A 322 21.06 8.94 7.76
CA ALA A 322 20.81 7.84 8.68
C ALA A 322 20.89 8.31 10.14
N TRP A 323 21.87 9.16 10.46
CA TRP A 323 22.00 9.78 11.78
C TRP A 323 20.82 10.71 12.08
N GLU A 324 20.41 11.55 11.14
CA GLU A 324 19.24 12.42 11.31
C GLU A 324 17.95 11.62 11.52
N LEU A 325 17.73 10.55 10.75
CA LEU A 325 16.60 9.66 10.98
C LEU A 325 16.64 9.01 12.36
N PHE A 326 17.83 8.57 12.81
CA PHE A 326 18.01 7.99 14.14
C PHE A 326 17.69 9.00 15.25
N ARG A 327 18.16 10.24 15.11
CA ARG A 327 17.87 11.33 16.05
C ARG A 327 16.38 11.63 16.16
N GLU A 328 15.67 11.62 15.04
CA GLU A 328 14.22 11.84 15.05
C GLU A 328 13.48 10.71 15.79
N LYS A 329 13.88 9.46 15.60
CA LYS A 329 13.25 8.31 16.25
C LYS A 329 13.53 8.22 17.74
N VAL A 330 14.75 8.55 18.16
CA VAL A 330 15.16 8.49 19.58
C VAL A 330 14.71 9.74 20.35
N GLY A 331 14.62 10.88 19.67
CA GLY A 331 14.24 12.16 20.26
C GLY A 331 15.44 12.90 20.86
N GLN A 332 15.44 14.22 20.69
CA GLN A 332 16.55 15.09 21.06
C GLN A 332 16.81 15.10 22.58
N GLU A 333 15.76 15.07 23.41
CA GLU A 333 15.88 15.02 24.87
C GLU A 333 16.66 13.81 25.37
N THR A 334 16.45 12.63 24.76
CA THR A 334 17.15 11.40 25.14
C THR A 334 18.62 11.46 24.74
N LEU A 335 18.92 12.02 23.57
CA LEU A 335 20.29 12.16 23.10
C LEU A 335 21.08 13.23 23.87
N GLU A 336 20.44 14.33 24.26
CA GLU A 336 21.10 15.40 25.02
C GLU A 336 21.23 15.09 26.53
N SER A 337 20.67 13.97 26.99
CA SER A 337 20.72 13.58 28.40
C SER A 337 22.13 13.18 28.88
N ASP A 338 22.97 12.64 28.00
CA ASP A 338 24.36 12.27 28.29
C ASP A 338 25.21 12.26 27.01
N HIS A 339 26.45 12.74 27.11
CA HIS A 339 27.40 12.74 25.99
C HIS A 339 27.77 11.31 25.54
N GLU A 340 27.87 10.35 26.47
CA GLU A 340 28.16 8.95 26.13
C GLU A 340 27.03 8.32 25.30
N ILE A 341 25.78 8.74 25.54
CA ILE A 341 24.62 8.25 24.78
C ILE A 341 24.69 8.71 23.32
N VAL A 342 25.16 9.93 23.05
CA VAL A 342 25.32 10.43 21.67
C VAL A 342 26.38 9.64 20.92
N GLU A 343 27.55 9.41 21.53
CA GLU A 343 28.64 8.65 20.90
C GLU A 343 28.23 7.19 20.65
N LEU A 344 27.57 6.56 21.62
CA LEU A 344 27.01 5.22 21.47
C LEU A 344 25.93 5.18 20.39
N ALA A 345 25.02 6.15 20.35
CA ALA A 345 23.98 6.24 19.33
C ALA A 345 24.56 6.41 17.93
N GLN A 346 25.62 7.21 17.76
CA GLN A 346 26.31 7.36 16.48
C GLN A 346 26.98 6.05 16.05
N THR A 347 27.59 5.34 16.99
CA THR A 347 28.17 4.02 16.74
C THR A 347 27.09 3.01 16.37
N VAL A 348 25.96 3.00 17.07
CA VAL A 348 24.81 2.11 16.76
C VAL A 348 24.22 2.43 15.39
N ALA A 349 24.10 3.71 15.02
CA ALA A 349 23.63 4.10 13.69
C ALA A 349 24.56 3.59 12.58
N LYS A 350 25.88 3.60 12.80
CA LYS A 350 26.89 3.01 11.91
C LYS A 350 26.81 1.48 11.89
N ASP A 351 26.64 0.84 13.05
CA ASP A 351 26.52 -0.62 13.19
C ASP A 351 25.23 -1.17 12.54
N CYS A 352 24.21 -0.34 12.28
CA CYS A 352 22.99 -0.75 11.58
C CYS A 352 23.19 -1.00 10.07
N ILE A 353 24.37 -0.74 9.51
CA ILE A 353 24.67 -0.96 8.09
C ILE A 353 24.72 -2.46 7.79
N ARG A 354 23.64 -2.98 7.19
CA ARG A 354 23.52 -4.39 6.78
C ARG A 354 23.95 -4.66 5.34
N SER A 355 24.03 -3.62 4.51
CA SER A 355 24.49 -3.71 3.13
C SER A 355 25.23 -2.44 2.75
N LEU A 356 26.40 -2.60 2.15
CA LEU A 356 27.23 -1.52 1.65
C LEU A 356 27.37 -1.63 0.14
N PHE A 357 27.02 -0.56 -0.57
CA PHE A 357 27.20 -0.44 -2.02
C PHE A 357 28.16 0.70 -2.30
N LEU A 358 29.31 0.39 -2.91
CA LEU A 358 30.33 1.35 -3.30
C LEU A 358 30.34 1.46 -4.82
N GLN A 359 29.98 2.64 -5.32
CA GLN A 359 30.12 2.99 -6.73
C GLN A 359 31.17 4.08 -6.87
N LEU A 360 32.31 3.75 -7.48
CA LEU A 360 33.48 4.64 -7.53
C LEU A 360 33.69 5.18 -8.94
N THR A 361 32.98 6.27 -9.26
CA THR A 361 33.10 6.92 -10.57
C THR A 361 34.16 8.04 -10.54
N GLY A 362 35.14 8.00 -11.44
CA GLY A 362 36.18 9.03 -11.61
C GLY A 362 37.59 8.60 -11.16
N ASP A 363 38.54 9.54 -11.08
CA ASP A 363 39.92 9.33 -10.60
C ASP A 363 39.96 9.13 -9.07
N THR A 364 39.24 8.13 -8.60
CA THR A 364 39.18 7.74 -7.19
C THR A 364 40.28 6.73 -6.85
N THR A 365 40.61 6.69 -5.56
CA THR A 365 41.76 6.00 -4.94
C THR A 365 42.01 4.59 -5.47
N SER A 366 43.27 4.27 -5.77
CA SER A 366 43.68 2.93 -6.22
C SER A 366 43.65 1.86 -5.13
N ILE A 367 43.61 2.25 -3.86
CA ILE A 367 43.62 1.35 -2.72
C ILE A 367 42.49 1.75 -1.77
N ILE A 368 41.71 0.76 -1.35
CA ILE A 368 40.70 0.89 -0.29
C ILE A 368 41.14 0.06 0.90
N ASP A 369 41.13 0.66 2.09
CA ASP A 369 41.34 -0.07 3.33
C ASP A 369 40.08 -0.85 3.72
N ALA A 370 40.08 -2.15 3.48
CA ALA A 370 38.99 -3.04 3.81
C ALA A 370 38.85 -3.33 5.31
N THR A 371 39.78 -2.87 6.17
CA THR A 371 39.56 -2.85 7.62
C THR A 371 38.42 -1.91 8.00
N ALA A 372 38.13 -0.87 7.23
CA ALA A 372 36.95 -0.03 7.46
C ALA A 372 35.63 -0.81 7.37
N PHE A 373 35.58 -1.89 6.59
CA PHE A 373 34.41 -2.77 6.50
C PHE A 373 34.33 -3.77 7.65
N ALA A 374 35.46 -4.05 8.31
CA ALA A 374 35.52 -4.94 9.46
C ALA A 374 34.73 -4.41 10.65
N ASP A 375 34.79 -3.08 10.83
CA ASP A 375 34.12 -2.40 11.93
C ASP A 375 32.58 -2.47 11.79
N LEU A 376 32.07 -2.77 10.59
CA LEU A 376 30.65 -2.96 10.31
C LEU A 376 30.19 -4.37 10.72
N LYS A 377 30.03 -4.59 12.03
CA LYS A 377 29.73 -5.91 12.63
C LYS A 377 28.51 -6.63 12.05
N HIS A 378 27.54 -5.90 11.50
CA HIS A 378 26.30 -6.45 10.93
C HIS A 378 26.23 -6.40 9.39
N LEU A 379 27.33 -6.08 8.71
CA LEU A 379 27.39 -6.04 7.25
C LEU A 379 27.17 -7.46 6.68
N ASN A 380 26.01 -7.66 6.05
CA ASN A 380 25.66 -8.93 5.40
C ASN A 380 26.01 -8.95 3.91
N GLU A 381 26.03 -7.78 3.26
CA GLU A 381 26.20 -7.67 1.82
C GLU A 381 27.15 -6.53 1.45
N LEU A 382 28.20 -6.86 0.71
CA LEU A 382 29.15 -5.90 0.16
C LEU A 382 29.07 -5.94 -1.37
N ARG A 383 28.75 -4.81 -1.99
CA ARG A 383 28.78 -4.65 -3.44
C ARG A 383 29.71 -3.51 -3.84
N ILE A 384 30.66 -3.79 -4.73
CA ILE A 384 31.56 -2.79 -5.32
C ILE A 384 31.33 -2.81 -6.83
N ASP A 385 31.12 -1.62 -7.40
CA ASP A 385 30.65 -1.48 -8.78
C ASP A 385 31.32 -0.28 -9.46
N SER A 386 31.62 -0.43 -10.75
CA SER A 386 32.26 0.55 -11.62
C SER A 386 33.55 1.18 -11.04
N ALA A 387 34.30 0.44 -10.20
CA ALA A 387 35.54 0.92 -9.58
C ALA A 387 36.76 0.69 -10.49
N THR A 388 36.82 1.43 -11.60
CA THR A 388 37.79 1.19 -12.69
C THR A 388 39.25 1.43 -12.30
N ASN A 389 39.50 2.23 -11.26
CA ASN A 389 40.84 2.55 -10.76
C ASN A 389 41.26 1.73 -9.53
N LEU A 390 40.35 0.95 -8.93
CA LEU A 390 40.64 0.17 -7.73
C LEU A 390 41.57 -0.99 -8.07
N GLU A 391 42.78 -0.97 -7.51
CA GLU A 391 43.80 -2.00 -7.69
C GLU A 391 43.80 -2.98 -6.51
N GLU A 392 43.50 -2.51 -5.30
CA GLU A 392 43.60 -3.31 -4.08
C GLU A 392 42.58 -2.98 -3.00
N LEU A 393 41.99 -4.03 -2.41
CA LEU A 393 41.30 -4.00 -1.11
C LEU A 393 42.30 -4.43 -0.02
N LYS A 394 42.96 -3.44 0.58
CA LYS A 394 44.04 -3.64 1.54
C LYS A 394 43.48 -3.99 2.91
N ILE A 395 44.06 -4.98 3.57
CA ILE A 395 43.82 -5.29 4.98
C ILE A 395 45.15 -5.39 5.70
N ASP A 396 45.24 -4.83 6.91
CA ASP A 396 46.38 -5.10 7.79
C ASP A 396 46.18 -6.44 8.51
N TYR A 397 46.69 -7.50 7.88
CA TYR A 397 46.67 -8.85 8.42
C TYR A 397 47.48 -8.96 9.73
N THR A 398 48.53 -8.16 9.94
CA THR A 398 49.43 -8.28 11.09
C THR A 398 48.77 -7.81 12.39
N GLU A 399 48.00 -6.73 12.35
CA GLU A 399 47.22 -6.21 13.47
C GLU A 399 46.10 -7.17 13.91
N ILE A 400 45.33 -7.69 12.95
CA ILE A 400 44.25 -8.67 13.17
C ILE A 400 44.80 -9.93 13.87
N VAL A 401 45.97 -10.38 13.43
CA VAL A 401 46.66 -11.56 13.95
C VAL A 401 47.24 -11.33 15.35
N ARG A 402 47.86 -10.17 15.61
CA ARG A 402 48.54 -9.89 16.88
C ARG A 402 47.57 -9.70 18.05
N LYS A 403 46.35 -9.20 17.79
CA LYS A 403 45.38 -8.84 18.85
C LYS A 403 44.61 -10.02 19.47
N ARG A 404 44.71 -11.27 18.99
CA ARG A 404 44.12 -12.51 19.57
C ARG A 404 42.66 -12.41 20.07
N ARG A 405 41.89 -11.43 19.59
CA ARG A 405 40.48 -11.26 19.94
C ARG A 405 39.71 -11.25 18.63
N GLU A 406 39.23 -12.44 18.28
CA GLU A 406 38.34 -12.77 17.18
C GLU A 406 38.97 -13.04 15.81
N HIS A 407 39.02 -14.33 15.45
CA HIS A 407 39.55 -14.86 14.19
C HIS A 407 38.69 -14.57 12.94
N PHE A 408 37.60 -13.81 13.08
CA PHE A 408 36.61 -13.63 12.03
C PHE A 408 36.15 -12.18 12.00
N VAL A 409 36.73 -11.42 11.09
CA VAL A 409 36.58 -9.96 10.98
C VAL A 409 35.32 -9.59 10.16
N PHE A 410 34.79 -10.53 9.37
CA PHE A 410 33.56 -10.36 8.58
C PHE A 410 32.51 -11.44 8.90
N ARG A 411 32.17 -11.64 10.19
CA ARG A 411 31.25 -12.72 10.62
C ARG A 411 29.86 -12.65 10.01
N SER A 412 29.34 -11.45 9.79
CA SER A 412 27.99 -11.28 9.25
C SER A 412 27.95 -11.35 7.73
N LEU A 413 29.09 -11.20 7.05
CA LEU A 413 29.15 -11.06 5.61
C LEU A 413 28.75 -12.37 4.92
N GLN A 414 27.64 -12.30 4.18
CA GLN A 414 27.01 -13.43 3.51
C GLN A 414 27.03 -13.30 1.99
N ARG A 415 27.08 -12.09 1.45
CA ARG A 415 27.09 -11.84 0.01
C ARG A 415 28.15 -10.82 -0.36
N VAL A 416 28.95 -11.14 -1.37
CA VAL A 416 29.92 -10.23 -1.97
C VAL A 416 29.70 -10.19 -3.47
N THR A 417 29.57 -8.99 -4.02
CA THR A 417 29.37 -8.77 -5.46
C THR A 417 30.35 -7.71 -5.95
N ILE A 418 31.18 -8.04 -6.94
CA ILE A 418 32.14 -7.11 -7.53
C ILE A 418 31.85 -7.06 -9.04
N GLU A 419 31.53 -5.87 -9.53
CA GLU A 419 31.15 -5.64 -10.93
C GLU A 419 32.04 -4.52 -11.51
N GLU A 420 32.51 -4.68 -12.75
CA GLU A 420 33.23 -3.65 -13.52
C GLU A 420 34.49 -3.07 -12.80
N CYS A 421 35.17 -3.89 -11.99
CA CYS A 421 36.39 -3.49 -11.26
C CYS A 421 37.64 -3.94 -12.03
N HIS A 422 37.94 -3.27 -13.14
CA HIS A 422 38.90 -3.78 -14.13
C HIS A 422 40.37 -3.86 -13.68
N LYS A 423 40.78 -3.13 -12.64
CA LYS A 423 42.16 -3.14 -12.11
C LYS A 423 42.35 -3.98 -10.86
N LEU A 424 41.27 -4.47 -10.25
CA LEU A 424 41.33 -5.19 -8.97
C LEU A 424 41.89 -6.60 -9.19
N LYS A 425 42.93 -6.95 -8.43
CA LYS A 425 43.72 -8.18 -8.67
C LYS A 425 43.30 -9.39 -7.84
N ASP A 426 42.81 -9.16 -6.62
CA ASP A 426 42.42 -10.20 -5.68
C ASP A 426 41.40 -9.73 -4.64
N LEU A 427 40.79 -10.69 -3.94
CA LEU A 427 39.84 -10.50 -2.85
C LEU A 427 40.30 -11.25 -1.60
N THR A 428 41.61 -11.22 -1.33
CA THR A 428 42.23 -12.04 -0.29
C THR A 428 41.61 -11.84 1.11
N PHE A 429 41.03 -10.68 1.38
CA PHE A 429 40.30 -10.41 2.62
C PHE A 429 39.15 -11.38 2.93
N LEU A 430 38.57 -12.02 1.90
CA LEU A 430 37.47 -12.98 2.05
C LEU A 430 37.86 -14.21 2.87
N VAL A 431 39.16 -14.45 3.07
CA VAL A 431 39.66 -15.44 4.03
C VAL A 431 39.09 -15.23 5.45
N PHE A 432 38.68 -13.99 5.79
CA PHE A 432 38.11 -13.61 7.08
C PHE A 432 36.58 -13.55 7.09
N ALA A 433 35.90 -14.03 6.04
CA ALA A 433 34.45 -14.05 5.89
C ALA A 433 33.90 -15.50 5.99
N PRO A 434 33.82 -16.09 7.20
CA PRO A 434 33.50 -17.51 7.37
C PRO A 434 32.07 -17.88 6.97
N ASN A 435 31.14 -16.92 6.99
CA ASN A 435 29.72 -17.13 6.71
C ASN A 435 29.32 -16.70 5.30
N LEU A 436 30.30 -16.52 4.40
CA LEU A 436 30.02 -16.13 3.02
C LEU A 436 29.22 -17.22 2.31
N LYS A 437 28.03 -16.84 1.80
CA LYS A 437 27.09 -17.73 1.09
C LYS A 437 27.07 -17.48 -0.41
N SER A 438 27.37 -16.27 -0.87
CA SER A 438 27.36 -15.92 -2.29
C SER A 438 28.55 -15.06 -2.64
N LEU A 439 29.26 -15.42 -3.70
CA LEU A 439 30.32 -14.62 -4.30
C LEU A 439 30.03 -14.46 -5.80
N SER A 440 29.92 -13.21 -6.25
CA SER A 440 29.65 -12.87 -7.65
C SER A 440 30.69 -11.88 -8.17
N LEU A 441 31.42 -12.25 -9.22
CA LEU A 441 32.42 -11.42 -9.88
C LEU A 441 32.06 -11.31 -11.36
N TYR A 442 31.93 -10.07 -11.84
CA TYR A 442 31.58 -9.76 -13.22
C TYR A 442 32.51 -8.68 -13.79
N ASP A 443 33.10 -8.94 -14.95
CA ASP A 443 33.89 -7.96 -15.72
C ASP A 443 35.06 -7.32 -14.94
N CYS A 444 35.80 -8.15 -14.20
CA CYS A 444 37.01 -7.74 -13.47
C CYS A 444 38.26 -8.23 -14.23
N GLY A 445 38.70 -7.44 -15.22
CA GLY A 445 39.72 -7.81 -16.19
C GLY A 445 41.10 -8.18 -15.64
N ALA A 446 41.56 -7.52 -14.56
CA ALA A 446 42.87 -7.77 -13.94
C ALA A 446 42.84 -8.79 -12.78
N MET A 447 41.69 -9.42 -12.50
CA MET A 447 41.56 -10.39 -11.41
C MET A 447 42.37 -11.65 -11.73
N GLU A 448 43.47 -11.88 -11.01
CA GLU A 448 44.36 -13.04 -11.24
C GLU A 448 44.04 -14.20 -10.31
N GLU A 449 43.75 -13.91 -9.04
CA GLU A 449 43.45 -14.89 -8.00
C GLU A 449 42.34 -14.34 -7.09
N ILE A 450 41.32 -15.13 -6.75
CA ILE A 450 40.30 -14.65 -5.79
C ILE A 450 40.91 -14.54 -4.39
N ILE A 451 41.64 -15.57 -3.96
CA ILE A 451 42.42 -15.56 -2.72
C ILE A 451 43.89 -15.72 -3.09
N SER A 452 44.67 -14.65 -2.95
CA SER A 452 46.09 -14.68 -3.28
C SER A 452 46.95 -15.19 -2.13
N VAL A 453 47.73 -16.23 -2.40
CA VAL A 453 48.64 -16.86 -1.43
C VAL A 453 49.86 -15.99 -1.14
N GLY A 454 50.30 -15.23 -2.14
CA GLY A 454 51.50 -14.38 -2.05
C GLY A 454 51.42 -13.37 -0.91
N LYS A 455 50.20 -12.92 -0.56
CA LYS A 455 49.96 -11.97 0.54
C LYS A 455 50.17 -12.59 1.94
N PHE A 456 50.29 -13.92 2.05
CA PHE A 456 50.54 -14.63 3.32
C PHE A 456 51.92 -15.28 3.39
N ALA A 457 52.84 -14.97 2.46
CA ALA A 457 54.16 -15.61 2.39
C ALA A 457 54.97 -15.50 3.70
N GLU A 458 54.74 -14.45 4.48
CA GLU A 458 55.42 -14.19 5.77
C GLU A 458 54.72 -14.83 6.99
N THR A 459 53.51 -15.39 6.84
CA THR A 459 52.72 -16.00 7.94
C THR A 459 52.08 -17.35 7.55
N PRO A 460 52.87 -18.39 7.19
CA PRO A 460 52.35 -19.63 6.62
C PRO A 460 51.51 -20.47 7.59
N GLU A 461 51.79 -20.35 8.90
CA GLU A 461 51.16 -21.11 9.99
C GLU A 461 49.64 -20.87 10.09
N MET A 462 49.16 -19.71 9.62
CA MET A 462 47.73 -19.35 9.66
C MET A 462 46.88 -20.01 8.58
N MET A 463 47.43 -20.17 7.38
CA MET A 463 46.72 -20.76 6.23
C MET A 463 46.53 -22.28 6.34
N GLY A 464 47.11 -22.92 7.35
CA GLY A 464 46.90 -24.34 7.65
C GLY A 464 45.49 -24.64 8.15
N HIS A 465 44.86 -23.70 8.87
CA HIS A 465 43.61 -23.93 9.60
C HIS A 465 42.39 -23.19 9.05
N ILE A 466 42.56 -22.28 8.10
CA ILE A 466 41.46 -21.50 7.51
C ILE A 466 40.93 -22.22 6.27
N SER A 467 39.65 -22.55 6.28
CA SER A 467 38.92 -23.07 5.12
C SER A 467 38.02 -21.96 4.57
N PRO A 468 38.53 -21.10 3.65
CA PRO A 468 37.68 -20.10 3.03
C PRO A 468 36.53 -20.79 2.28
N PHE A 469 35.38 -20.13 2.21
CA PHE A 469 34.22 -20.59 1.43
C PHE A 469 33.51 -21.87 1.93
N GLU A 470 33.74 -22.31 3.18
CA GLU A 470 33.07 -23.49 3.79
C GLU A 470 31.53 -23.43 3.70
N ASN A 471 30.95 -22.24 3.85
CA ASN A 471 29.50 -22.00 3.80
C ASN A 471 29.00 -21.49 2.43
N LEU A 472 29.87 -21.47 1.42
CA LEU A 472 29.54 -20.90 0.12
C LEU A 472 28.48 -21.75 -0.60
N GLN A 473 27.40 -21.10 -1.01
CA GLN A 473 26.26 -21.71 -1.70
C GLN A 473 26.27 -21.38 -3.18
N MET A 474 26.63 -20.15 -3.55
CA MET A 474 26.64 -19.70 -4.95
C MET A 474 27.97 -19.04 -5.31
N LEU A 475 28.53 -19.43 -6.45
CA LEU A 475 29.76 -18.85 -6.99
C LEU A 475 29.57 -18.47 -8.47
N TYR A 476 29.58 -17.18 -8.77
CA TYR A 476 29.43 -16.67 -10.14
C TYR A 476 30.69 -15.94 -10.58
N LEU A 477 31.32 -16.43 -11.64
CA LEU A 477 32.56 -15.90 -12.21
C LEU A 477 32.33 -15.64 -13.70
N MET A 478 32.26 -14.37 -14.09
CA MET A 478 31.90 -13.99 -15.46
C MET A 478 32.83 -12.91 -15.99
N ALA A 479 33.34 -13.09 -17.20
CA ALA A 479 34.25 -12.16 -17.87
C ALA A 479 35.49 -11.80 -16.99
N LEU A 480 36.22 -12.84 -16.56
CA LEU A 480 37.46 -12.72 -15.78
C LEU A 480 38.62 -13.36 -16.56
N PRO A 481 39.13 -12.70 -17.62
CA PRO A 481 40.03 -13.33 -18.58
C PRO A 481 41.37 -13.76 -17.95
N GLU A 482 41.88 -13.02 -16.96
CA GLU A 482 43.17 -13.29 -16.30
C GLU A 482 43.06 -14.21 -15.07
N LEU A 483 41.87 -14.66 -14.70
CA LEU A 483 41.68 -15.45 -13.49
C LEU A 483 42.32 -16.84 -13.62
N LYS A 484 43.37 -17.10 -12.83
CA LYS A 484 44.14 -18.35 -12.83
C LYS A 484 43.67 -19.33 -11.76
N SER A 485 43.21 -18.82 -10.62
CA SER A 485 42.86 -19.64 -9.45
C SER A 485 41.80 -18.99 -8.56
N VAL A 486 40.88 -19.80 -8.04
CA VAL A 486 39.92 -19.36 -6.98
C VAL A 486 40.55 -19.52 -5.60
N TYR A 487 41.11 -20.70 -5.32
CA TYR A 487 41.87 -21.01 -4.12
C TYR A 487 42.85 -22.12 -4.45
N TRP A 488 44.04 -22.07 -3.84
CA TRP A 488 45.17 -22.94 -4.20
C TRP A 488 45.10 -24.36 -3.62
N LYS A 489 44.31 -24.57 -2.55
CA LYS A 489 44.02 -25.90 -2.00
C LYS A 489 42.63 -26.37 -2.46
N PRO A 490 42.41 -27.68 -2.62
CA PRO A 490 41.07 -28.25 -2.73
C PRO A 490 40.22 -27.91 -1.50
N LEU A 491 38.94 -27.58 -1.70
CA LEU A 491 37.98 -27.28 -0.64
C LEU A 491 36.82 -28.28 -0.71
N PRO A 492 36.32 -28.77 0.44
CA PRO A 492 35.10 -29.54 0.50
C PRO A 492 33.91 -28.57 0.44
N PHE A 493 33.48 -28.18 -0.77
CA PHE A 493 32.33 -27.31 -1.01
C PHE A 493 31.01 -28.02 -0.63
N THR A 494 30.78 -28.27 0.67
CA THR A 494 29.66 -29.08 1.15
C THR A 494 28.30 -28.40 0.98
N HIS A 495 28.26 -27.07 0.98
CA HIS A 495 27.01 -26.28 0.91
C HIS A 495 26.73 -25.67 -0.46
N LEU A 496 27.62 -25.89 -1.44
CA LEU A 496 27.51 -25.28 -2.76
C LEU A 496 26.27 -25.84 -3.47
N LYS A 497 25.49 -24.95 -4.09
CA LYS A 497 24.27 -25.24 -4.84
C LYS A 497 24.44 -24.90 -6.30
N GLU A 498 25.13 -23.81 -6.61
CA GLU A 498 25.38 -23.39 -7.99
C GLU A 498 26.77 -22.77 -8.15
N MET A 499 27.42 -23.11 -9.27
CA MET A 499 28.63 -22.48 -9.75
C MET A 499 28.47 -22.14 -11.23
N GLU A 500 28.78 -20.92 -11.62
CA GLU A 500 28.80 -20.50 -13.02
C GLU A 500 30.14 -19.85 -13.35
N VAL A 501 30.76 -20.32 -14.43
CA VAL A 501 32.05 -19.83 -14.92
C VAL A 501 31.93 -19.56 -16.42
N LEU A 502 32.01 -18.29 -16.83
CA LEU A 502 31.87 -17.87 -18.23
C LEU A 502 32.94 -16.84 -18.59
N GLY A 503 33.66 -17.04 -19.68
CA GLY A 503 34.72 -16.10 -20.11
C GLY A 503 35.87 -15.97 -19.10
N CYS A 504 36.28 -17.08 -18.48
CA CYS A 504 37.42 -17.17 -17.57
C CYS A 504 38.51 -18.09 -18.17
N ASP A 505 39.16 -17.63 -19.24
CA ASP A 505 39.95 -18.48 -20.13
C ASP A 505 41.22 -19.08 -19.49
N GLN A 506 41.78 -18.41 -18.47
CA GLN A 506 42.97 -18.87 -17.76
C GLN A 506 42.67 -19.80 -16.57
N LEU A 507 41.39 -19.97 -16.20
CA LEU A 507 41.00 -20.75 -15.03
C LEU A 507 41.03 -22.25 -15.36
N LYS A 508 42.19 -22.89 -15.14
CA LYS A 508 42.44 -24.29 -15.51
C LYS A 508 42.10 -25.30 -14.42
N LYS A 509 41.94 -24.85 -13.18
CA LYS A 509 41.67 -25.69 -12.01
C LYS A 509 40.58 -25.07 -11.15
N LEU A 510 39.74 -25.90 -10.54
CA LEU A 510 38.78 -25.50 -9.52
C LEU A 510 39.21 -26.08 -8.16
N PRO A 511 38.98 -25.38 -7.04
CA PRO A 511 39.29 -25.89 -5.71
C PRO A 511 38.24 -26.91 -5.24
N LEU A 512 37.92 -27.90 -6.07
CA LEU A 512 36.98 -28.97 -5.75
C LEU A 512 37.76 -30.22 -5.31
N ASP A 513 37.26 -30.90 -4.29
CA ASP A 513 37.70 -32.23 -3.90
C ASP A 513 36.60 -33.28 -4.14
N SER A 514 36.94 -34.56 -3.95
CA SER A 514 35.98 -35.66 -4.08
C SER A 514 34.84 -35.63 -3.04
N ASN A 515 34.98 -34.91 -1.91
CA ASN A 515 33.92 -34.75 -0.91
C ASN A 515 32.82 -33.81 -1.39
N SER A 516 33.19 -32.78 -2.15
CA SER A 516 32.26 -31.82 -2.76
C SER A 516 31.19 -32.55 -3.59
N ALA A 517 31.52 -33.73 -4.14
CA ALA A 517 30.63 -34.52 -4.95
C ALA A 517 29.62 -35.42 -4.18
N LYS A 518 29.76 -35.57 -2.85
CA LYS A 518 29.03 -36.60 -2.07
C LYS A 518 27.53 -36.34 -1.93
N GLU A 519 27.09 -35.08 -1.87
CA GLU A 519 25.68 -34.73 -1.59
C GLU A 519 24.78 -34.59 -2.84
N ARG A 520 25.34 -34.71 -4.05
CA ARG A 520 24.63 -34.86 -5.35
C ARG A 520 23.57 -33.79 -5.68
N LYS A 521 23.74 -32.54 -5.24
CA LYS A 521 22.70 -31.48 -5.33
C LYS A 521 23.18 -30.10 -5.80
N PHE A 522 24.26 -30.03 -6.58
CA PHE A 522 24.74 -28.73 -7.07
C PHE A 522 24.97 -28.69 -8.58
N VAL A 523 24.75 -27.51 -9.15
CA VAL A 523 24.75 -27.26 -10.59
C VAL A 523 26.03 -26.50 -10.95
N ILE A 524 26.77 -27.00 -11.95
CA ILE A 524 27.88 -26.26 -12.54
C ILE A 524 27.51 -25.86 -13.96
N ARG A 525 27.69 -24.59 -14.29
CA ARG A 525 27.44 -23.97 -15.59
C ARG A 525 28.74 -23.37 -16.11
N GLY A 526 28.98 -23.52 -17.40
CA GLY A 526 30.11 -22.88 -18.05
C GLY A 526 30.32 -23.35 -19.48
N ASP A 527 31.31 -22.77 -20.13
CA ASP A 527 31.63 -23.07 -21.52
C ASP A 527 32.10 -24.53 -21.68
N THR A 528 31.59 -25.23 -22.71
CA THR A 528 31.94 -26.63 -22.96
C THR A 528 33.43 -26.83 -23.19
N GLN A 529 34.08 -25.88 -23.86
CA GLN A 529 35.53 -25.95 -24.11
C GLN A 529 36.33 -25.78 -22.83
N TRP A 530 35.90 -24.87 -21.94
CA TRP A 530 36.51 -24.67 -20.63
C TRP A 530 36.37 -25.95 -19.78
N TRP A 531 35.15 -26.49 -19.67
CA TRP A 531 34.87 -27.70 -18.89
C TRP A 531 35.74 -28.90 -19.31
N ASN A 532 35.94 -29.08 -20.62
CA ASN A 532 36.76 -30.17 -21.15
C ASN A 532 38.26 -30.00 -20.89
N ARG A 533 38.74 -28.76 -20.71
CA ARG A 533 40.14 -28.41 -20.44
C ARG A 533 40.48 -28.37 -18.94
N LEU A 534 39.49 -28.48 -18.05
CA LEU A 534 39.71 -28.48 -16.61
C LEU A 534 40.64 -29.61 -16.17
N GLN A 535 41.66 -29.22 -15.40
CA GLN A 535 42.56 -30.11 -14.68
C GLN A 535 41.99 -30.38 -13.29
N TRP A 536 41.91 -31.66 -12.92
CA TRP A 536 41.40 -32.11 -11.64
C TRP A 536 42.54 -32.40 -10.67
N GLU A 537 42.28 -32.28 -9.37
CA GLU A 537 43.30 -32.52 -8.34
C GLU A 537 43.77 -33.97 -8.33
N ASP A 538 42.82 -34.89 -8.36
CA ASP A 538 43.07 -36.33 -8.35
C ASP A 538 42.04 -37.07 -9.22
N GLU A 539 42.34 -38.34 -9.51
CA GLU A 539 41.50 -39.20 -10.33
C GLU A 539 40.11 -39.42 -9.69
N ALA A 540 40.02 -39.47 -8.35
CA ALA A 540 38.76 -39.65 -7.64
C ALA A 540 37.80 -38.47 -7.84
N THR A 541 38.32 -37.24 -7.80
CA THR A 541 37.60 -35.99 -8.03
C THR A 541 37.18 -35.90 -9.50
N GLN A 542 38.08 -36.23 -10.43
CA GLN A 542 37.75 -36.29 -11.85
C GLN A 542 36.62 -37.28 -12.14
N ILE A 543 36.70 -38.49 -11.59
CA ILE A 543 35.67 -39.53 -11.75
C ILE A 543 34.35 -39.03 -11.15
N ALA A 544 34.40 -38.46 -9.95
CA ALA A 544 33.22 -37.96 -9.27
C ALA A 544 32.46 -36.97 -10.17
N PHE A 545 33.14 -35.99 -10.77
CA PHE A 545 32.50 -34.96 -11.60
C PHE A 545 32.27 -35.34 -13.08
N ARG A 546 32.88 -36.41 -13.61
CA ARG A 546 32.72 -36.84 -15.02
C ARG A 546 31.72 -37.99 -15.23
N MET A 547 31.31 -38.73 -14.20
CA MET A 547 30.30 -39.79 -14.36
C MET A 547 28.95 -39.19 -14.78
N LYS A 548 28.37 -39.60 -15.93
CA LYS A 548 27.17 -39.02 -16.61
C LYS A 548 25.84 -38.85 -15.80
N ASN A 549 25.83 -39.02 -14.47
CA ASN A 549 24.65 -38.95 -13.62
C ASN A 549 24.40 -37.56 -12.96
N TRP A 550 25.04 -36.50 -13.43
CA TRP A 550 24.84 -35.15 -12.88
C TRP A 550 23.89 -34.31 -13.73
N ASN A 551 23.10 -33.46 -13.09
CA ASN A 551 22.46 -32.29 -13.71
C ASN A 551 23.50 -31.19 -14.07
N ILE A 552 24.66 -31.58 -14.61
CA ILE A 552 25.62 -30.62 -15.17
C ILE A 552 25.02 -30.17 -16.50
N THR A 553 24.41 -28.99 -16.50
CA THR A 553 23.89 -28.40 -17.73
C THR A 553 25.00 -27.57 -18.37
N VAL A 554 25.84 -28.20 -19.17
CA VAL A 554 26.78 -27.48 -20.04
C VAL A 554 25.98 -26.86 -21.19
N LYS A 555 25.46 -25.64 -21.00
CA LYS A 555 24.85 -24.88 -22.10
C LYS A 555 25.96 -24.17 -22.87
N GLN A 556 25.99 -24.35 -24.19
CA GLN A 556 26.80 -23.52 -25.07
C GLN A 556 26.17 -22.11 -25.07
N ALA A 557 26.87 -21.11 -24.52
CA ALA A 557 26.43 -19.72 -24.61
C ALA A 557 26.53 -19.28 -26.08
N PRO A 558 25.49 -18.67 -26.68
CA PRO A 558 25.62 -18.09 -28.01
C PRO A 558 26.65 -16.96 -27.97
N CYS A 559 27.64 -16.99 -28.87
CA CYS A 559 28.53 -15.84 -29.08
C CYS A 559 27.69 -14.58 -29.29
N GLY A 560 27.83 -13.61 -28.39
CA GLY A 560 27.18 -12.29 -28.48
C GLY A 560 25.84 -12.15 -27.74
N ALA A 561 25.41 -13.12 -26.93
CA ALA A 561 24.24 -12.97 -26.06
C ALA A 561 24.58 -13.27 -24.60
N ILE A 562 24.37 -12.30 -23.71
CA ILE A 562 24.25 -12.53 -22.26
C ILE A 562 23.24 -13.68 -22.07
N PRO A 563 23.61 -14.85 -21.51
CA PRO A 563 22.68 -15.96 -21.43
C PRO A 563 21.57 -15.64 -20.41
N LYS A 564 20.33 -15.59 -20.88
CA LYS A 564 19.06 -15.50 -20.11
C LYS A 564 18.80 -16.70 -19.17
N ASN A 565 19.83 -17.36 -18.62
CA ASN A 565 19.67 -18.64 -17.94
C ASN A 565 20.59 -18.88 -16.72
N ALA A 566 21.11 -17.80 -16.12
CA ALA A 566 21.58 -17.79 -14.72
C ALA A 566 20.43 -17.57 -13.71
N GLN A 567 19.18 -17.39 -14.18
CA GLN A 567 18.01 -17.11 -13.33
C GLN A 567 17.17 -18.34 -12.96
N SER A 568 17.54 -19.56 -13.36
CA SER A 568 16.81 -20.79 -13.01
C SER A 568 17.61 -21.67 -12.06
N GLY A 569 17.73 -21.21 -10.82
CA GLY A 569 18.37 -21.93 -9.71
C GLY A 569 17.94 -21.47 -8.31
N PHE A 570 17.24 -20.33 -8.20
CA PHE A 570 16.83 -19.73 -6.92
C PHE A 570 15.34 -19.96 -6.62
N ALA A 571 14.98 -21.22 -6.40
CA ALA A 571 13.72 -21.58 -5.76
C ALA A 571 14.00 -22.34 -4.46
N ARG A 572 14.14 -21.59 -3.36
CA ARG A 572 13.62 -21.92 -2.02
C ARG A 572 13.85 -20.76 -1.06
#